data_AF-A0A5K1GPG1-F1
#
_entry.id   AF-A0A5K1GPG1-F1
#
_cell.length_a   1.000
_cell.length_b   1.000
_cell.length_c   1.000
_cell.angle_alpha   90.00
_cell.angle_beta   90.00
_cell.angle_gamma   90.00
#
_symmetry.space_group_name_H-M   'P 1'
#
loop_
_entity.id
_entity.type
_entity.pdbx_description
1 polymer ?
#
loop_
_entity_poly.entity_id
_entity_poly.type
_entity_poly.pdbx_seq_one_letter_code
_entity_poly.pdbx_strand_id
1 'polypeptide(L)' 'VGGRNTVLVDALSRRIPLVSDRPTIIFGADVTHPHPGEDSSPSIAA' A
#
# COMPACT_ATOMS: atom_id res chain seq x y z
N VAL A 1 8.50 -2.17 -18.61
CA VAL A 1 7.65 -1.01 -19.00
C VAL A 1 6.70 -0.73 -17.84
N GLY A 2 6.58 0.51 -17.34
CA GLY A 2 5.88 0.85 -16.08
C GLY A 2 4.53 1.56 -16.26
N GLY A 3 3.53 0.86 -16.81
CA GLY A 3 2.18 1.40 -17.04
C GLY A 3 1.24 1.33 -15.82
N ARG A 4 -0.02 1.76 -15.99
CA ARG A 4 -1.11 1.59 -15.00
C ARG A 4 -2.12 0.58 -15.51
N ASN A 5 -2.40 -0.47 -14.73
CA ASN A 5 -3.39 -1.48 -15.11
C ASN A 5 -4.81 -0.91 -15.10
N THR A 6 -5.16 -0.19 -14.03
CA THR A 6 -6.48 0.45 -13.85
C THR A 6 -6.34 1.71 -13.00
N VAL A 7 -7.37 2.56 -13.02
CA VAL A 7 -7.47 3.79 -12.22
C VAL A 7 -8.91 3.95 -11.74
N LEU A 8 -9.09 4.36 -10.49
CA LEU A 8 -10.40 4.75 -9.98
C LEU A 8 -10.83 6.07 -10.65
N VAL A 9 -11.98 6.07 -11.33
CA VAL A 9 -12.50 7.24 -12.09
C VAL A 9 -12.67 8.47 -11.20
N ASP A 10 -13.06 8.27 -9.93
CA ASP A 10 -13.22 9.36 -8.96
C ASP A 10 -11.89 10.04 -8.59
N ALA A 11 -10.77 9.32 -8.64
CA ALA A 11 -9.45 9.91 -8.43
C ALA A 11 -9.09 10.88 -9.55
N LEU A 12 -9.51 10.59 -10.79
CA LEU A 12 -9.33 11.47 -11.94
C LEU A 12 -10.29 12.65 -11.91
N SER A 13 -11.52 12.42 -11.47
CA SER A 13 -12.56 13.45 -11.33
C SER A 13 -12.39 14.32 -10.08
N ARG A 14 -11.32 14.11 -9.32
CA ARG A 14 -11.04 14.77 -8.04
C ARG A 14 -12.17 14.68 -7.01
N ARG A 15 -12.88 13.54 -7.01
CA ARG A 15 -14.00 13.25 -6.10
C ARG A 15 -13.61 12.41 -4.89
N ILE A 16 -12.31 12.26 -4.64
CA ILE A 16 -11.78 11.59 -3.44
C ILE A 16 -11.06 12.65 -2.61
N PRO A 17 -11.74 13.27 -1.62
CA PRO A 17 -11.11 14.24 -0.74
C PRO A 17 -9.86 13.67 -0.07
N LEU A 18 -8.89 14.52 0.24
CA LEU A 18 -7.58 14.18 0.80
C LEU A 18 -6.64 13.39 -0.13
N VAL A 19 -7.17 12.61 -1.08
CA VAL A 19 -6.36 11.76 -1.98
C VAL A 19 -6.13 12.43 -3.34
N SER A 20 -7.11 13.18 -3.84
CA SER A 20 -7.09 13.77 -5.19
C SER A 20 -7.11 15.30 -5.22
N ASP A 21 -7.30 15.95 -4.07
CA ASP A 21 -7.33 17.41 -3.89
C ASP A 21 -5.93 18.02 -3.75
N ARG A 22 -4.96 17.27 -3.21
CA ARG A 22 -3.57 17.67 -3.04
C ARG A 22 -2.62 16.49 -3.31
N PRO A 23 -1.31 16.72 -3.52
CA PRO A 23 -0.34 15.65 -3.64
C PRO A 23 -0.34 14.76 -2.39
N THR A 24 -0.71 13.49 -2.57
CA THR A 24 -0.87 12.53 -1.47
C THR A 24 -0.17 11.22 -1.83
N ILE A 25 0.55 10.66 -0.85
CA ILE A 25 1.17 9.34 -0.92
C ILE A 25 0.45 8.38 0.04
N ILE A 26 0.26 7.13 -0.37
CA ILE A 26 -0.37 6.09 0.44
C ILE A 26 0.72 5.07 0.78
N PHE A 27 0.97 4.86 2.07
CA PHE A 27 1.88 3.83 2.56
C PHE A 27 1.10 2.57 2.95
N GLY A 28 1.60 1.40 2.53
CA GLY A 28 1.26 0.12 3.13
C GLY A 28 2.39 -0.29 4.06
N ALA A 29 2.06 -0.89 5.19
CA ALA A 29 3.04 -1.47 6.11
C ALA A 29 2.52 -2.84 6.54
N ASP A 30 3.40 -3.83 6.53
CA ASP A 30 3.09 -5.19 6.99
C ASP A 30 4.24 -5.78 7.80
N VAL A 31 3.90 -6.69 8.71
CA VAL A 31 4.88 -7.54 9.41
C VAL A 31 4.41 -8.97 9.35
N THR A 32 5.23 -9.83 8.73
CA THR A 32 5.03 -11.27 8.72
C THR A 32 5.95 -11.93 9.74
N HIS A 33 5.34 -12.64 10.70
CA HIS A 33 6.07 -13.45 11.69
C HIS A 33 6.35 -14.85 11.16
N PRO A 34 7.40 -15.52 11.68
CA PRO A 34 7.65 -16.93 11.41
C PRO A 34 6.48 -17.83 11.81
N HIS A 35 6.49 -19.07 11.32
CA HIS A 35 5.52 -20.06 11.78
C HIS A 35 5.67 -20.32 13.29
N PRO A 36 4.57 -20.67 13.98
CA PRO A 36 4.65 -21.04 15.40
C PRO A 36 5.69 -22.14 15.64
N GLY A 37 6.61 -21.92 16.58
CA GLY A 37 7.70 -22.85 16.91
C GLY A 37 9.03 -22.54 16.23
N GLU A 38 9.10 -21.56 15.32
CA GLU A 38 10.35 -21.06 14.73
C GLU A 38 10.82 -19.76 15.40
N ASP A 39 10.99 -19.80 16.71
CA ASP A 39 11.24 -18.62 17.56
C ASP A 39 12.58 -17.90 17.28
N SER A 40 13.49 -18.52 16.54
CA SER A 40 14.78 -17.94 16.14
C SER A 40 14.76 -17.21 14.79
N SER A 41 13.69 -17.37 14.00
CA SER A 41 13.59 -16.74 12.68
C SER A 41 13.20 -15.26 12.84
N PRO A 42 13.83 -14.32 12.13
CA PRO A 42 13.45 -12.91 12.20
C PRO A 42 12.09 -12.69 11.52
N SER A 43 11.37 -11.67 11.97
CA SER A 43 10.16 -11.20 11.28
C SER A 43 10.54 -10.33 10.07
N ILE A 44 9.69 -10.33 9.05
CA ILE A 44 9.88 -9.53 7.82
C ILE A 44 8.92 -8.34 7.87
N ALA A 45 9.46 -7.13 7.68
CA ALA A 45 8.67 -5.91 7.52
C ALA A 45 8.77 -5.39 6.08
N ALA A 46 7.67 -4.83 5.56
CA ALA A 46 7.57 -4.26 4.21
C ALA A 46 6.75 -2.96 4.21
#